data_AF-A0A519DWB7-F1
#
_entry.id   AF-A0A519DWB7-F1
#
_cell.length_a   1.000
_cell.length_b   1.000
_cell.length_c   1.000
_cell.angle_alpha   90.00
_cell.angle_beta   90.00
_cell.angle_gamma   90.00
#
_symmetry.space_group_name_H-M   'P 1'
#
loop_
_entity.id
_entity.type
_entity.pdbx_description
1 polymer ?
#
loop_
_entity_poly.entity_id
_entity_poly.type
_entity_poly.pdbx_seq_one_letter_code
_entity_poly.pdbx_strand_id
1 'polypeptide(L)'
;GPDFGGPGPMGPLGGLHGKLLKDASVTDAQQAQIKQIFEAARNDLKSQRDTERQLHDRMQALFAAPTVDANAVEQVRQQMHAAHDVESKRITLAMIDASRVLTPEQRAKIAQLKTQQREKMKERMKDRAERAKERRGANEANPVPKPFTDR
;
A
#
# COMPACT_ATOMS: atom_id res chain seq x y z
N GLY A 1 18.29 3.53 -6.69
CA GLY A 1 17.59 4.29 -5.63
C GLY A 1 16.65 3.36 -4.89
N PRO A 2 16.13 3.71 -3.71
CA PRO A 2 15.23 2.82 -2.98
C PRO A 2 13.90 2.72 -3.74
N ASP A 3 13.45 1.48 -3.97
CA ASP A 3 12.21 1.10 -4.64
C ASP A 3 10.98 1.71 -3.93
N PHE A 4 10.47 2.83 -4.43
CA PHE A 4 9.13 3.33 -4.13
C PHE A 4 8.16 2.77 -5.15
N GLY A 5 7.50 1.64 -4.86
CA GLY A 5 6.43 1.15 -5.73
C GLY A 5 5.87 -0.24 -5.47
N GLY A 6 6.56 -1.10 -4.72
CA GLY A 6 5.99 -2.39 -4.33
C GLY A 6 4.81 -2.18 -3.36
N PRO A 7 3.68 -2.90 -3.50
CA PRO A 7 2.61 -2.86 -2.51
C PRO A 7 3.20 -3.36 -1.19
N GLY A 8 3.53 -2.41 -0.33
CA GLY A 8 3.97 -2.69 1.02
C GLY A 8 2.89 -3.45 1.79
N PRO A 9 3.11 -3.77 3.07
CA PRO A 9 2.14 -4.40 3.97
C PRO A 9 0.81 -3.65 4.15
N MET A 10 0.55 -2.61 3.35
CA MET A 10 -0.62 -1.72 3.32
C MET A 10 -1.49 -1.89 2.06
N GLY A 11 -1.26 -2.89 1.21
CA GLY A 11 -2.19 -3.21 0.11
C GLY A 11 -3.60 -3.62 0.63
N PRO A 12 -4.62 -3.77 -0.24
CA PRO A 12 -5.98 -4.19 0.16
C PRO A 12 -5.99 -5.48 1.00
N LEU A 13 -4.98 -6.32 0.74
CA LEU A 13 -4.63 -7.56 1.41
C LEU A 13 -3.95 -7.39 2.78
N GLY A 14 -3.20 -6.31 2.96
CA GLY A 14 -2.63 -5.91 4.25
C GLY A 14 -3.70 -5.45 5.24
N GLY A 15 -4.88 -5.04 4.76
CA GLY A 15 -6.00 -4.64 5.61
C GLY A 15 -6.74 -5.78 6.33
N LEU A 16 -6.54 -7.05 5.94
CA LEU A 16 -7.06 -8.22 6.64
C LEU A 16 -5.96 -8.84 7.53
N HIS A 17 -5.45 -8.06 8.48
CA HIS A 17 -4.61 -8.62 9.53
C HIS A 17 -5.39 -9.67 10.32
N GLY A 18 -4.77 -10.80 10.67
CA GLY A 18 -5.43 -11.90 11.40
C GLY A 18 -6.12 -11.44 12.70
N LYS A 19 -5.62 -10.38 13.34
CA LYS A 19 -6.27 -9.78 14.52
C LYS A 19 -7.64 -9.16 14.19
N LEU A 20 -7.78 -8.45 13.07
CA LEU A 20 -9.05 -7.83 12.66
C LEU A 20 -10.14 -8.89 12.42
N LEU A 21 -9.76 -10.00 11.77
CA LEU A 21 -10.68 -11.11 11.51
C LEU A 21 -11.10 -11.80 12.81
N LYS A 22 -10.16 -12.02 13.73
CA LYS A 22 -10.45 -12.55 15.06
C LYS A 22 -11.39 -11.63 15.86
N ASP A 23 -11.12 -10.32 15.87
CA ASP A 23 -11.97 -9.32 16.54
C ASP A 23 -13.41 -9.28 15.95
N ALA A 24 -13.59 -9.75 14.70
CA ALA A 24 -14.88 -9.90 14.03
C ALA A 24 -15.50 -11.31 14.17
N SER A 25 -14.94 -12.17 15.03
CA SER A 25 -15.42 -13.54 15.23
C SER A 25 -15.46 -14.37 13.94
N VAL A 26 -14.50 -14.15 13.04
CA VAL A 26 -14.28 -14.99 11.87
C VAL A 26 -13.65 -16.31 12.32
N THR A 27 -14.20 -17.44 11.87
CA THR A 27 -13.71 -18.76 12.26
C THR A 27 -12.38 -19.09 11.57
N ASP A 28 -11.62 -20.03 12.12
CA ASP A 28 -10.37 -20.49 11.51
C ASP A 28 -10.58 -21.06 10.10
N ALA A 29 -11.71 -21.76 9.89
CA ALA A 29 -12.08 -22.29 8.57
C ALA A 29 -12.34 -21.16 7.56
N GLN A 30 -13.10 -20.13 7.95
CA GLN A 30 -13.32 -18.94 7.11
C GLN A 30 -12.00 -18.20 6.83
N GLN A 31 -11.14 -18.07 7.84
CA GLN A 31 -9.84 -17.42 7.68
C GLN A 31 -8.93 -18.19 6.71
N ALA A 32 -8.93 -19.52 6.77
CA ALA A 32 -8.18 -20.37 5.84
C ALA A 32 -8.69 -20.21 4.39
N GLN A 33 -10.00 -20.20 4.18
CA GLN A 33 -10.60 -19.98 2.86
C GLN A 33 -10.26 -18.59 2.30
N ILE A 34 -10.38 -17.54 3.12
CA ILE A 34 -10.01 -16.18 2.73
C ILE A 34 -8.53 -16.11 2.34
N LYS A 35 -7.66 -16.77 3.11
CA LYS A 35 -6.22 -16.84 2.82
C LYS A 35 -5.97 -17.48 1.45
N GLN A 36 -6.61 -18.60 1.15
CA GLN A 36 -6.48 -19.30 -0.14
C GLN A 36 -6.92 -18.43 -1.31
N ILE A 37 -8.05 -17.71 -1.19
CA ILE A 37 -8.55 -16.80 -2.23
C ILE A 37 -7.50 -15.75 -2.60
N PHE A 38 -6.86 -15.16 -1.59
CA PHE A 38 -5.85 -14.14 -1.81
C PHE A 38 -4.48 -14.69 -2.23
N GLU A 39 -4.13 -15.92 -1.83
CA GLU A 39 -2.95 -16.62 -2.34
C GLU A 39 -3.09 -16.91 -3.84
N ALA A 40 -4.26 -17.38 -4.27
CA ALA A 40 -4.57 -17.57 -5.69
C ALA A 40 -4.45 -16.24 -6.45
N ALA A 41 -5.06 -15.16 -5.95
CA ALA A 41 -4.94 -13.84 -6.56
C ALA A 41 -3.49 -13.35 -6.66
N ARG A 42 -2.67 -13.57 -5.63
CA ARG A 42 -1.24 -13.23 -5.66
C ARG A 42 -0.46 -14.05 -6.68
N ASN A 43 -0.79 -15.34 -6.83
CA ASN A 43 -0.15 -16.21 -7.80
C ASN A 43 -0.48 -15.78 -9.23
N ASP A 44 -1.74 -15.42 -9.50
CA ASP A 44 -2.17 -14.91 -10.81
C ASP A 44 -1.46 -13.62 -11.20
N LEU A 45 -1.11 -12.79 -10.22
CA LEU A 45 -0.43 -11.51 -10.41
C LEU A 45 1.10 -11.62 -10.35
N LYS A 46 1.66 -12.81 -10.09
CA LYS A 46 3.10 -12.97 -9.88
C LYS A 46 3.91 -12.56 -11.11
N SER A 47 3.47 -12.95 -12.31
CA SER A 47 4.11 -12.60 -13.57
C SER A 47 3.97 -11.12 -13.94
N GLN A 48 3.01 -10.39 -13.36
CA GLN A 48 2.83 -8.96 -13.63
C GLN A 48 3.90 -8.11 -12.96
N ARG A 49 4.48 -8.56 -11.85
CA ARG A 49 5.54 -7.81 -11.16
C ARG A 49 6.77 -7.61 -12.02
N ASP A 50 7.15 -8.62 -12.80
CA ASP A 50 8.28 -8.52 -13.72
C ASP A 50 7.97 -7.55 -14.85
N THR A 51 6.74 -7.57 -15.38
CA THR A 51 6.25 -6.61 -16.38
C THR A 51 6.27 -5.18 -15.85
N GLU A 52 5.73 -4.94 -14.65
CA GLU A 52 5.73 -3.62 -14.03
C GLU A 52 7.14 -3.09 -13.82
N ARG A 53 8.06 -3.93 -13.34
CA ARG A 53 9.46 -3.56 -13.18
C ARG A 53 10.09 -3.13 -14.51
N GLN A 54 9.87 -3.89 -15.58
CA GLN A 54 10.36 -3.54 -16.91
C GLN A 54 9.77 -2.23 -17.43
N LEU A 55 8.49 -1.95 -17.16
CA LEU A 55 7.85 -0.68 -17.51
C LEU A 55 8.46 0.49 -16.75
N HIS A 56 8.73 0.32 -15.45
CA HIS A 56 9.42 1.33 -14.65
C HIS A 56 10.84 1.60 -15.15
N ASP A 57 11.61 0.55 -15.48
CA ASP A 57 12.96 0.68 -16.02
C ASP A 57 12.94 1.39 -17.38
N ARG A 58 11.97 1.07 -18.25
CA ARG A 58 11.79 1.74 -19.53
C ARG A 58 11.41 3.21 -19.37
N MET A 59 10.52 3.53 -18.42
CA MET A 59 10.17 4.91 -18.10
C MET A 59 11.40 5.70 -17.65
N GLN A 60 12.22 5.14 -16.76
CA GLN A 60 13.46 5.77 -16.30
C GLN A 60 14.44 6.00 -17.45
N ALA A 61 14.62 5.02 -18.33
CA ALA A 61 15.50 5.13 -19.49
C ALA A 61 15.06 6.25 -20.46
N LEU A 62 13.74 6.41 -20.68
CA LEU A 62 13.20 7.47 -21.54
C LEU A 62 13.50 8.87 -20.98
N PHE A 63 13.44 9.05 -19.66
CA PHE A 63 13.77 10.33 -19.02
C PHE A 63 15.29 10.58 -18.88
N ALA A 64 16.12 9.54 -18.96
CA ALA A 64 17.57 9.66 -18.96
C ALA A 64 18.16 9.93 -20.36
N ALA A 65 17.34 9.86 -21.42
CA ALA A 65 17.79 10.07 -22.79
C ALA A 65 18.18 11.55 -23.04
N PRO A 66 19.12 11.82 -23.97
CA PRO A 66 19.49 13.20 -24.34
C PRO A 66 18.33 14.05 -24.86
N THR A 67 17.29 13.41 -25.40
CA THR A 67 16.04 14.05 -25.81
C THR A 67 14.88 13.18 -25.35
N VAL A 68 13.92 13.79 -24.65
CA VAL A 68 12.76 13.09 -24.11
C VAL A 68 11.68 12.98 -25.18
N ASP A 69 11.37 11.75 -25.59
CA ASP A 69 10.26 11.47 -26.50
C ASP A 69 8.94 11.38 -25.73
N ALA A 70 8.12 12.43 -25.85
CA ALA A 70 6.82 12.51 -25.17
C ALA A 70 5.86 11.37 -25.58
N ASN A 71 5.90 10.91 -26.83
CA ASN A 71 5.02 9.84 -27.31
C ASN A 71 5.42 8.49 -26.69
N ALA A 72 6.71 8.21 -26.62
CA ALA A 72 7.21 7.00 -25.98
C ALA A 72 6.90 6.98 -24.47
N VAL A 73 7.03 8.12 -23.79
CA VAL A 73 6.65 8.27 -22.37
C VAL A 73 5.15 7.99 -22.17
N GLU A 74 4.29 8.57 -23.01
CA GLU A 74 2.85 8.36 -22.92
C GLU A 74 2.48 6.89 -23.18
N GLN A 75 3.13 6.20 -24.11
CA GLN A 75 2.93 4.77 -24.34
C GLN A 75 3.26 3.94 -23.09
N VAL A 76 4.39 4.20 -22.43
CA VAL A 76 4.76 3.47 -21.20
C VAL A 76 3.77 3.78 -20.08
N ARG A 77 3.34 5.05 -19.94
CA ARG A 77 2.30 5.43 -18.95
C ARG A 77 1.01 4.65 -19.18
N GLN A 78 0.55 4.54 -20.43
CA GLN A 78 -0.65 3.75 -20.76
C GLN A 78 -0.49 2.27 -20.43
N GLN A 79 0.68 1.68 -20.69
CA GLN A 79 0.98 0.29 -20.33
C GLN A 79 0.97 0.08 -18.82
N MET A 80 1.52 1.02 -18.04
CA MET A 80 1.45 0.97 -16.57
C MET A 80 0.00 1.02 -16.07
N HIS A 81 -0.84 1.90 -16.65
CA HIS A 81 -2.26 1.93 -16.30
C HIS A 81 -2.99 0.63 -16.63
N ALA A 82 -2.72 0.03 -17.79
CA ALA A 82 -3.30 -1.25 -18.16
C ALA A 82 -2.88 -2.36 -17.18
N ALA A 83 -1.60 -2.41 -16.77
CA ALA A 83 -1.13 -3.35 -15.77
C ALA A 83 -1.87 -3.18 -14.43
N HIS A 84 -1.96 -1.94 -13.94
CA HIS A 84 -2.67 -1.63 -12.71
C HIS A 84 -4.18 -1.93 -12.77
N ASP A 85 -4.83 -1.77 -13.91
CA ASP A 85 -6.24 -2.14 -14.07
C ASP A 85 -6.45 -3.64 -13.90
N VAL A 86 -5.57 -4.46 -14.49
CA VAL A 86 -5.64 -5.91 -14.33
C VAL A 86 -5.40 -6.33 -12.88
N GLU A 87 -4.39 -5.74 -12.22
CA GLU A 87 -4.15 -5.98 -10.79
C GLU A 87 -5.37 -5.60 -9.94
N SER A 88 -5.86 -4.37 -10.11
CA SER A 88 -6.99 -3.81 -9.37
C SER A 88 -8.24 -4.68 -9.53
N LYS A 89 -8.53 -5.13 -10.76
CA LYS A 89 -9.64 -6.03 -11.06
C LYS A 89 -9.48 -7.37 -10.34
N ARG A 90 -8.30 -7.99 -10.40
CA ARG A 90 -8.06 -9.30 -9.77
C ARG A 90 -8.21 -9.25 -8.26
N ILE A 91 -7.67 -8.21 -7.63
CA ILE A 91 -7.77 -8.00 -6.19
C ILE A 91 -9.21 -7.69 -5.78
N THR A 92 -9.96 -6.92 -6.58
CA THR A 92 -11.38 -6.64 -6.34
C THR A 92 -12.23 -7.91 -6.38
N LEU A 93 -12.01 -8.79 -7.37
CA LEU A 93 -12.68 -10.09 -7.44
C LEU A 93 -12.36 -10.95 -6.21
N ALA A 94 -11.09 -11.00 -5.79
CA ALA A 94 -10.70 -11.71 -4.57
C ALA A 94 -11.39 -11.15 -3.31
N MET A 95 -11.58 -9.82 -3.23
CA MET A 95 -12.33 -9.21 -2.13
C MET A 95 -13.82 -9.58 -2.16
N ILE A 96 -14.43 -9.65 -3.34
CA ILE A 96 -15.81 -10.12 -3.52
C ILE A 96 -15.94 -11.57 -3.05
N ASP A 97 -15.03 -12.45 -3.48
CA ASP A 97 -15.05 -13.86 -3.10
C ASP A 97 -14.83 -14.05 -1.58
N ALA A 98 -13.87 -13.33 -0.99
CA ALA A 98 -13.67 -13.33 0.45
C ALA A 98 -14.90 -12.82 1.22
N SER A 99 -15.64 -11.85 0.66
CA SER A 99 -16.87 -11.35 1.27
C SER A 99 -17.98 -12.40 1.32
N ARG A 100 -18.01 -13.34 0.36
CA ARG A 100 -19.00 -14.44 0.30
C ARG A 100 -18.74 -15.53 1.34
N VAL A 101 -17.50 -15.66 1.82
CA VAL A 101 -17.13 -16.59 2.91
C VAL A 101 -17.64 -16.10 4.27
N LEU A 102 -17.80 -14.77 4.42
CA LEU A 102 -18.19 -14.12 5.67
C LEU A 102 -19.71 -13.95 5.76
N THR A 103 -20.24 -13.96 6.97
CA THR A 103 -21.65 -13.59 7.22
C THR A 103 -21.84 -12.06 7.07
N PRO A 104 -23.08 -11.59 6.80
CA PRO A 104 -23.37 -10.15 6.77
C PRO A 104 -22.94 -9.41 8.05
N GLU A 105 -23.11 -10.02 9.22
CA GLU A 105 -22.77 -9.46 10.52
C GLU A 105 -21.26 -9.34 10.70
N GLN A 106 -20.51 -10.36 10.28
CA GLN A 106 -19.05 -10.33 10.29
C GLN A 106 -18.52 -9.21 9.37
N ARG A 107 -19.09 -9.04 8.17
CA ARG A 107 -18.72 -7.94 7.26
C ARG A 107 -19.00 -6.57 7.88
N ALA A 108 -20.17 -6.40 8.50
CA ALA A 108 -20.53 -5.16 9.18
C ALA A 108 -19.56 -4.86 10.34
N LYS A 109 -19.21 -5.88 11.14
CA LYS A 109 -18.25 -5.73 12.24
C LYS A 109 -16.86 -5.33 11.75
N ILE A 110 -16.38 -5.96 10.68
CA ILE A 110 -15.10 -5.60 10.05
C ILE A 110 -15.11 -4.14 9.58
N ALA A 111 -16.20 -3.68 8.96
CA ALA A 111 -16.32 -2.29 8.50
C ALA A 111 -16.25 -1.28 9.66
N GLN A 112 -16.91 -1.58 10.77
CA GLN A 112 -16.83 -0.76 11.99
C GLN A 112 -15.40 -0.73 12.56
N LEU A 113 -14.76 -1.89 12.70
CA LEU A 113 -13.41 -2.00 13.23
C LEU A 113 -12.38 -1.27 12.35
N LYS A 114 -12.51 -1.35 11.02
CA LYS A 114 -11.67 -0.59 10.08
C LYS A 114 -11.83 0.92 10.25
N THR A 115 -13.06 1.39 10.45
CA THR A 115 -13.34 2.81 10.70
C THR A 115 -12.68 3.27 11.99
N GLN A 116 -12.82 2.51 13.08
CA GLN A 116 -12.16 2.81 14.36
C GLN A 116 -10.63 2.84 14.24
N GLN A 117 -10.03 1.89 13.51
CA GLN A 117 -8.59 1.87 13.29
C GLN A 117 -8.12 3.10 12.49
N ARG A 118 -8.88 3.51 11.47
CA ARG A 118 -8.56 4.69 10.67
C ARG A 118 -8.59 5.96 11.52
N GLU A 119 -9.60 6.13 12.37
CA GLU A 119 -9.67 7.32 13.24
C GLU A 119 -8.53 7.34 14.28
N LYS A 120 -8.21 6.20 14.91
CA LYS A 120 -7.05 6.08 15.80
C LYS A 120 -5.73 6.39 15.09
N MET A 121 -5.59 5.97 13.83
CA MET A 121 -4.40 6.27 13.04
C MET A 121 -4.31 7.77 12.73
N LYS A 122 -5.42 8.42 12.38
CA LYS A 122 -5.47 9.87 12.15
C LYS A 122 -5.08 10.65 13.39
N GLU A 123 -5.58 10.26 14.56
CA GLU A 123 -5.22 10.88 15.85
C GLU A 123 -3.71 10.75 16.11
N ARG A 124 -3.15 9.55 16.01
CA ARG A 124 -1.70 9.32 16.16
C ARG A 124 -0.86 10.15 15.18
N MET A 125 -1.34 10.32 13.95
CA MET A 125 -0.66 11.15 12.95
C MET A 125 -0.69 12.64 13.34
N LYS A 126 -1.80 13.14 13.89
CA LYS A 126 -1.89 14.51 14.42
C LYS A 126 -0.93 14.72 15.59
N ASP A 127 -0.94 13.83 16.58
CA ASP A 127 -0.02 13.92 17.72
C ASP A 127 1.45 13.87 17.29
N ARG A 128 1.76 13.06 16.27
CA ARG A 128 3.11 12.98 15.71
C ARG A 128 3.49 14.27 14.99
N ALA A 129 2.56 14.87 14.24
CA ALA A 129 2.78 16.14 13.57
C ALA A 129 2.97 17.30 14.57
N GLU A 130 2.19 17.32 15.65
CA GLU A 130 2.32 18.31 16.73
C GLU A 130 3.66 18.19 17.46
N ARG A 131 4.03 16.98 17.91
CA ARG A 131 5.36 16.73 18.49
C ARG A 131 6.50 17.08 17.54
N ALA A 132 6.34 16.86 16.24
CA ALA A 132 7.34 17.26 15.25
C ALA A 132 7.46 18.79 15.13
N LYS A 133 6.35 19.53 15.23
CA LYS A 133 6.35 21.00 15.27
C LYS A 133 7.01 21.52 16.55
N GLU A 134 6.66 20.97 17.71
CA GLU A 134 7.27 21.32 18.99
C GLU A 134 8.78 21.08 19.00
N ARG A 135 9.23 19.93 18.47
CA ARG A 135 10.67 19.63 18.34
C ARG A 135 11.39 20.58 17.39
N ARG A 136 10.73 21.03 16.31
CA ARG A 136 11.30 22.05 15.40
C ARG A 136 11.43 23.40 16.11
N GLY A 137 10.40 23.87 16.80
CA GLY A 137 10.45 25.11 17.57
C GLY A 137 11.49 25.08 18.69
N ALA A 138 11.61 23.95 19.41
CA ALA A 138 12.64 23.77 20.44
C ALA A 138 14.06 23.74 19.86
N ASN A 139 14.25 23.18 18.65
CA ASN A 139 15.54 23.19 17.96
C ASN A 139 15.89 24.57 17.38
N GLU A 140 14.90 25.39 17.01
CA GLU A 140 15.12 26.80 16.65
C GLU A 140 15.52 27.65 17.86
N ALA A 141 14.95 27.36 19.04
CA ALA A 141 15.30 28.03 20.30
C ALA A 141 16.64 27.56 20.89
N ASN A 142 17.11 26.36 20.53
CA ASN A 142 18.40 25.81 20.96
C ASN A 142 19.02 24.99 19.82
N PRO A 143 19.70 25.65 18.86
CA PRO A 143 20.22 24.98 17.68
C PRO A 143 21.29 23.95 18.08
N VAL A 144 21.21 22.75 17.48
CA VAL A 144 22.27 21.74 17.63
C VAL A 144 23.61 22.40 17.25
N PRO A 145 24.64 22.36 18.12
CA PRO A 145 25.94 22.89 17.77
C PRO A 145 26.46 22.18 16.52
N LYS A 146 27.04 22.97 15.59
CA LYS A 146 27.60 22.43 14.34
C LYS A 146 28.57 21.28 14.66
N PRO A 147 28.57 20.21 13.85
CA PRO A 147 29.50 19.10 14.06
C PRO A 147 30.94 19.62 14.12
N PHE A 148 31.78 18.97 14.91
CA PHE A 148 33.19 19.34 15.15
C PHE A 148 34.06 19.34 13.87
N THR A 149 33.51 18.95 12.73
CA THR A 149 34.17 18.92 11.43
C THR A 149 34.35 20.30 10.78
N ASP A 150 33.79 21.37 11.35
CA ASP A 150 33.89 22.75 10.84
C ASP A 150 34.73 23.69 11.74
N ARG A 151 35.82 23.21 12.36
CA ARG A 151 36.82 24.06 13.04
C ARG A 151 38.15 24.09 12.30
#